data_AF-A0A849QEK8-F1
#
_entry.id   AF-A0A849QEK8-F1
#
_cell.length_a   1.000
_cell.length_b   1.000
_cell.length_c   1.000
_cell.angle_alpha   90.00
_cell.angle_beta   90.00
_cell.angle_gamma   90.00
#
_symmetry.space_group_name_H-M   'P 1'
#
loop_
_entity.id
_entity.type
_entity.pdbx_description
1 polymer ?
#
loop_
_entity_poly.entity_id
_entity_poly.type
_entity_poly.pdbx_seq_one_letter_code
_entity_poly.pdbx_strand_id
1 'polypeptide(L)'
;MWAIKFKPKTFEQFAGNRKAIGQLKSWAQNFKNERYKAVLILGPTGCGKTTATELLAKELGFNIIETNASDIRSKKELQSFFGHALQQQSLFFKGKLVLMDEVDGISGRYDRGAPGELANIIKTSKHPVILTATDENTNAVKAMKKCAKVIKFEKIDFDELCTALQDICKTKDIKIDDKALKIIARNADGDIRAAINDLQSLNEKDRLITPDDARTIDFRNFERNTKDTLSIIFKTNDCKISKEAIDTCEKDLDEMSEWIRDNLPRQYGLSEDIAGGYNMLSRADIFRGRIMRQQYYRYMVYQSADISCGVSTAKTQKYSNPLEFHFPAKIAILGRTKFSRAKENKNLSKIGESLHCSKKVARQYIPMLKKIKSESPETYAKISEELEIEL
;
A
#
# COMPACT_ATOMS: atom_id res chain seq x y z
N MET A 1 13.81 16.35 -15.16
CA MET A 1 12.45 16.04 -14.71
C MET A 1 11.78 17.33 -14.23
N TRP A 2 10.53 17.58 -14.63
CA TRP A 2 9.79 18.80 -14.30
C TRP A 2 9.47 18.90 -12.80
N ALA A 3 9.18 17.79 -12.14
CA ALA A 3 8.92 17.74 -10.71
C ALA A 3 10.05 18.35 -9.85
N ILE A 4 11.31 18.27 -10.30
CA ILE A 4 12.45 18.91 -9.61
C ILE A 4 12.53 20.40 -9.97
N LYS A 5 12.28 20.75 -11.24
CA LYS A 5 12.41 22.12 -11.74
C LYS A 5 11.33 23.06 -11.17
N PHE A 6 10.10 22.56 -11.01
CA PHE A 6 8.95 23.29 -10.47
C PHE A 6 8.76 23.08 -8.98
N LYS A 7 9.79 22.56 -8.28
CA LYS A 7 9.75 22.45 -6.84
C LYS A 7 9.51 23.85 -6.23
N PRO A 8 8.50 24.02 -5.36
CA PRO A 8 8.23 25.29 -4.69
C PRO A 8 9.48 25.86 -4.03
N LYS A 9 9.69 27.18 -4.16
CA LYS A 9 10.83 27.89 -3.56
C LYS A 9 10.50 28.59 -2.25
N THR A 10 9.20 28.79 -2.01
CA THR A 10 8.62 29.41 -0.82
C THR A 10 7.34 28.65 -0.43
N PHE A 11 6.87 28.86 0.80
CA PHE A 11 5.62 28.24 1.26
C PHE A 11 4.36 28.84 0.62
N GLU A 12 4.41 30.05 0.03
CA GLU A 12 3.26 30.57 -0.73
C GLU A 12 2.99 29.78 -2.01
N GLN A 13 4.05 29.19 -2.60
CA GLN A 13 3.97 28.35 -3.80
C GLN A 13 3.61 26.90 -3.48
N PHE A 14 3.46 26.54 -2.20
CA PHE A 14 3.19 25.18 -1.78
C PHE A 14 1.69 24.87 -1.93
N ALA A 15 1.36 23.85 -2.73
CA ALA A 15 -0.02 23.43 -2.94
C ALA A 15 -0.53 22.59 -1.76
N GLY A 16 -1.63 23.02 -1.15
CA GLY A 16 -2.31 22.33 -0.06
C GLY A 16 -1.59 22.26 1.27
N ASN A 17 -2.15 21.48 2.19
CA ASN A 17 -1.59 21.21 3.52
C ASN A 17 -1.21 22.44 4.36
N ARG A 18 -1.86 23.59 4.14
CA ARG A 18 -1.54 24.87 4.82
C ARG A 18 -1.56 24.78 6.35
N LYS A 19 -2.51 24.02 6.92
CA LYS A 19 -2.60 23.78 8.36
C LYS A 19 -1.38 23.00 8.88
N ALA A 20 -0.99 21.94 8.18
CA ALA A 20 0.17 21.12 8.53
C ALA A 20 1.48 21.92 8.46
N ILE A 21 1.61 22.76 7.43
CA ILE A 21 2.74 23.70 7.28
C ILE A 21 2.78 24.68 8.45
N GLY A 22 1.64 25.26 8.84
CA GLY A 22 1.57 26.15 10.00
C GLY A 22 2.02 25.47 11.30
N GLN A 23 1.60 24.22 11.53
CA GLN A 23 2.05 23.42 12.67
C GLN A 23 3.56 23.14 12.63
N LEU A 24 4.09 22.84 11.44
CA LEU A 24 5.51 22.55 11.24
C LEU A 24 6.36 23.79 11.52
N LYS A 25 5.96 24.97 11.00
CA LYS A 25 6.62 26.24 11.27
C LYS A 25 6.60 26.61 12.75
N SER A 26 5.42 26.51 13.38
CA SER A 26 5.24 26.81 14.81
C SER A 26 6.12 25.93 15.69
N TRP A 27 6.22 24.63 15.38
CA TRP A 27 7.11 23.72 16.08
C TRP A 27 8.59 24.11 15.92
N ALA A 28 9.02 24.43 14.70
CA ALA A 28 10.42 24.73 14.45
C ALA A 28 10.87 26.06 15.07
N GLN A 29 10.01 27.08 15.05
CA GLN A 29 10.27 28.37 15.72
C GLN A 29 10.36 28.22 17.24
N ASN A 30 9.53 27.34 17.84
CA ASN A 30 9.51 27.10 19.29
C ASN A 30 10.36 25.90 19.73
N PHE A 31 11.24 25.40 18.87
CA PHE A 31 11.95 24.12 19.04
C PHE A 31 12.64 23.95 20.42
N LYS A 32 13.21 25.03 20.97
CA LYS A 32 13.87 24.99 22.29
C LYS A 32 12.90 24.59 23.41
N ASN A 33 11.67 25.10 23.36
CA ASN A 33 10.63 24.90 24.37
C ASN A 33 9.67 23.73 24.04
N GLU A 34 9.80 23.14 22.85
CA GLU A 34 8.98 22.02 22.43
C GLU A 34 9.30 20.73 23.19
N ARG A 35 8.24 20.00 23.56
CA ARG A 35 8.31 18.70 24.24
C ARG A 35 9.00 17.65 23.39
N TYR A 36 8.69 17.64 22.09
CA TYR A 36 9.24 16.67 21.15
C TYR A 36 10.32 17.34 20.31
N LYS A 37 11.54 16.76 20.31
CA LYS A 37 12.66 17.19 19.47
C LYS A 37 12.59 16.65 18.05
N ALA A 38 11.58 15.85 17.73
CA ALA A 38 11.26 15.41 16.39
C ALA A 38 9.81 15.69 16.00
N VAL A 39 9.62 15.88 14.69
CA VAL A 39 8.32 15.81 14.01
C VAL A 39 8.29 14.58 13.12
N LEU A 40 7.16 13.87 13.14
CA LEU A 40 6.83 12.82 12.19
C LEU A 40 5.76 13.33 11.23
N ILE A 41 6.13 13.55 9.97
CA ILE A 41 5.25 13.92 8.88
C ILE A 41 4.65 12.64 8.28
N LEU A 42 3.36 12.42 8.48
CA LEU A 42 2.62 11.27 7.92
C LEU A 42 1.73 11.74 6.80
N GLY A 43 1.77 11.10 5.65
CA GLY A 43 0.85 11.40 4.57
C GLY A 43 1.11 10.56 3.32
N PRO A 44 0.24 10.65 2.31
CA PRO A 44 0.37 9.90 1.06
C PRO A 44 1.62 10.29 0.27
N THR A 45 1.96 9.55 -0.79
CA THR A 45 3.03 9.95 -1.71
C THR A 45 2.68 11.26 -2.41
N GLY A 46 3.70 12.01 -2.83
CA GLY A 46 3.47 13.22 -3.62
C GLY A 46 2.83 14.41 -2.93
N CYS A 47 2.43 14.34 -1.66
CA CYS A 47 1.81 15.49 -0.96
C CYS A 47 2.82 16.57 -0.48
N GLY A 48 4.12 16.39 -0.77
CA GLY A 48 5.16 17.40 -0.51
C GLY A 48 5.86 17.31 0.85
N LYS A 49 5.87 16.15 1.52
CA LYS A 49 6.54 15.93 2.82
C LYS A 49 8.02 16.37 2.83
N THR A 50 8.82 15.85 1.90
CA THR A 50 10.26 16.18 1.74
C THR A 50 10.43 17.66 1.37
N THR A 51 9.64 18.16 0.41
CA THR A 51 9.65 19.55 -0.03
C THR A 51 9.35 20.54 1.12
N ALA A 52 8.38 20.24 1.97
CA ALA A 52 8.04 21.10 3.11
C ALA A 52 9.20 21.21 4.11
N THR A 53 9.96 20.12 4.29
CA THR A 53 11.15 20.08 5.14
C THR A 53 12.28 20.94 4.57
N GLU A 54 12.52 20.83 3.26
CA GLU A 54 13.51 21.65 2.56
C GLU A 54 13.22 23.14 2.64
N LEU A 55 11.96 23.52 2.41
CA LEU A 55 11.52 24.90 2.54
C LEU A 55 11.67 25.42 3.97
N LEU A 56 11.34 24.61 4.98
CA LEU A 56 11.48 24.97 6.38
C LEU A 56 12.94 25.24 6.73
N ALA A 57 13.86 24.35 6.35
CA ALA A 57 15.27 24.54 6.65
C ALA A 57 15.82 25.79 5.94
N LYS A 58 15.41 26.05 4.70
CA LYS A 58 15.76 27.25 3.97
C LYS A 58 15.28 28.53 4.69
N GLU A 59 14.04 28.54 5.17
CA GLU A 59 13.46 29.68 5.91
C GLU A 59 14.18 29.91 7.26
N LEU A 60 14.61 28.84 7.93
CA LEU A 60 15.39 28.92 9.18
C LEU A 60 16.89 29.17 8.96
N GLY A 61 17.36 29.14 7.71
CA GLY A 61 18.79 29.21 7.38
C GLY A 61 19.60 28.01 7.87
N PHE A 62 18.96 26.85 8.07
CA PHE A 62 19.59 25.63 8.56
C PHE A 62 20.15 24.78 7.41
N ASN A 63 21.23 24.06 7.67
CA ASN A 63 21.74 23.04 6.76
C ASN A 63 20.98 21.72 6.99
N ILE A 64 20.49 21.11 5.90
CA ILE A 64 19.82 19.81 5.95
C ILE A 64 20.85 18.70 5.88
N ILE A 65 20.71 17.73 6.79
CA ILE A 65 21.39 16.46 6.72
C ILE A 65 20.32 15.41 6.45
N GLU A 66 20.26 14.95 5.20
CA GLU A 66 19.24 14.02 4.70
C GLU A 66 19.78 12.59 4.65
N THR A 67 18.93 11.63 5.02
CA THR A 67 19.16 10.20 4.79
C THR A 67 17.85 9.50 4.51
N ASN A 68 17.85 8.52 3.60
CA ASN A 68 16.72 7.62 3.43
C ASN A 68 16.83 6.49 4.46
N ALA A 69 15.77 6.24 5.21
CA ALA A 69 15.76 5.21 6.24
C ALA A 69 15.93 3.78 5.68
N SER A 70 15.59 3.54 4.41
CA SER A 70 15.79 2.25 3.75
C SER A 70 17.27 1.90 3.49
N ASP A 71 18.13 2.93 3.47
CA ASP A 71 19.58 2.77 3.35
C ASP A 71 20.23 2.39 4.68
N ILE A 72 19.58 2.71 5.81
CA ILE A 72 20.10 2.43 7.15
C ILE A 72 19.46 1.17 7.72
N ARG A 73 20.20 0.07 7.69
CA ARG A 73 19.70 -1.28 8.03
C ARG A 73 20.23 -1.81 9.36
N SER A 74 21.08 -1.05 10.05
CA SER A 74 21.64 -1.48 11.34
C SER A 74 21.70 -0.37 12.39
N LYS A 75 21.67 -0.78 13.66
CA LYS A 75 21.87 0.11 14.81
C LYS A 75 23.19 0.88 14.73
N LYS A 76 24.26 0.23 14.24
CA LYS A 76 25.59 0.84 14.13
C LYS A 76 25.63 1.94 13.06
N GLU A 77 24.96 1.73 11.93
CA GLU A 77 24.83 2.76 10.89
C GLU A 77 24.05 3.98 11.39
N LEU A 78 22.96 3.78 12.13
CA LEU A 78 22.23 4.88 12.78
C LEU A 78 23.13 5.69 13.71
N GLN A 79 23.85 5.00 14.60
CA GLN A 79 24.73 5.68 15.57
C GLN A 79 25.89 6.41 14.87
N SER A 80 26.45 5.83 13.81
CA SER A 80 27.49 6.48 13.00
C SER A 80 26.95 7.73 12.31
N PHE A 81 25.83 7.61 11.58
CA PHE A 81 25.22 8.72 10.87
C PHE A 81 24.87 9.88 11.81
N PHE A 82 24.13 9.60 12.89
CA PHE A 82 23.77 10.62 13.86
C PHE A 82 24.96 11.10 14.69
N GLY A 83 25.93 10.25 14.99
CA GLY A 83 27.18 10.63 15.66
C GLY A 83 27.93 11.69 14.84
N HIS A 84 28.16 11.42 13.56
CA HIS A 84 28.79 12.37 12.65
C HIS A 84 27.91 13.61 12.41
N ALA A 85 26.62 13.43 12.14
CA ALA A 85 25.69 14.51 11.83
C ALA A 85 25.45 15.47 13.00
N LEU A 86 25.37 14.98 14.23
CA LEU A 86 25.09 15.76 15.44
C LEU A 86 26.36 16.34 16.09
N GLN A 87 27.55 15.74 15.89
CA GLN A 87 28.79 16.23 16.51
C GLN A 87 29.56 17.25 15.65
N GLN A 88 29.47 17.19 14.32
CA GLN A 88 30.18 18.16 13.48
C GLN A 88 29.60 19.57 13.68
N GLN A 89 30.41 20.58 13.93
CA GLN A 89 29.95 21.98 13.80
C GLN A 89 29.87 22.35 12.31
N SER A 90 28.81 23.06 11.93
CA SER A 90 28.68 23.59 10.57
C SER A 90 29.82 24.58 10.31
N LEU A 91 30.54 24.42 9.20
CA LEU A 91 31.62 25.33 8.75
C LEU A 91 31.18 26.80 8.69
N PHE A 92 29.87 27.06 8.61
CA PHE A 92 29.28 28.39 8.47
C PHE A 92 28.46 28.84 9.70
N PHE A 93 28.60 28.20 10.87
CA PHE A 93 27.80 28.49 12.07
C PHE A 93 26.27 28.41 11.89
N LYS A 94 25.79 27.88 10.75
CA LYS A 94 24.36 27.66 10.48
C LYS A 94 23.84 26.49 11.31
N GLY A 95 22.61 26.64 11.83
CA GLY A 95 21.90 25.55 12.51
C GLY A 95 21.74 24.32 11.61
N LYS A 96 21.46 23.17 12.19
CA LYS A 96 21.29 21.90 11.46
C LYS A 96 19.87 21.39 11.61
N LEU A 97 19.33 20.80 10.56
CA LEU A 97 18.08 20.06 10.56
C LEU A 97 18.36 18.66 10.01
N VAL A 98 17.98 17.62 10.75
CA VAL A 98 18.12 16.24 10.29
C VAL A 98 16.81 15.81 9.65
N LEU A 99 16.87 15.35 8.41
CA LEU A 99 15.75 14.75 7.70
C LEU A 99 16.02 13.26 7.52
N MET A 100 15.11 12.43 8.01
CA MET A 100 15.11 11.00 7.74
C MET A 100 13.85 10.65 6.94
N ASP A 101 14.05 10.39 5.64
CA ASP A 101 12.95 10.11 4.72
C ASP A 101 12.54 8.63 4.80
N GLU A 102 11.27 8.32 4.55
CA GLU A 102 10.71 6.96 4.42
C GLU A 102 10.96 6.03 5.64
N VAL A 103 10.73 6.50 6.87
CA VAL A 103 10.97 5.70 8.10
C VAL A 103 10.09 4.46 8.23
N ASP A 104 9.00 4.39 7.47
CA ASP A 104 8.18 3.20 7.27
C ASP A 104 8.91 2.08 6.52
N GLY A 105 9.98 2.40 5.79
CA GLY A 105 10.89 1.44 5.17
C GLY A 105 11.71 0.61 6.17
N ILE A 106 11.81 1.03 7.43
CA ILE A 106 12.47 0.27 8.50
C ILE A 106 11.56 -0.91 8.90
N SER A 107 11.59 -1.99 8.11
CA SER A 107 10.78 -3.18 8.32
C SER A 107 11.54 -4.48 8.02
N GLY A 108 11.87 -5.26 9.06
CA GLY A 108 12.32 -6.63 8.83
C GLY A 108 13.23 -7.22 9.90
N ARG A 109 13.48 -8.53 9.78
CA ARG A 109 14.28 -9.37 10.69
C ARG A 109 15.73 -8.88 10.89
N TYR A 110 16.23 -8.03 10.00
CA TYR A 110 17.57 -7.46 10.03
C TYR A 110 17.68 -6.18 10.90
N ASP A 111 16.56 -5.50 11.17
CA ASP A 111 16.52 -4.19 11.85
C ASP A 111 16.27 -4.30 13.36
N ARG A 112 16.61 -5.44 13.98
CA ARG A 112 16.35 -5.67 15.42
C ARG A 112 17.02 -4.58 16.26
N GLY A 113 16.21 -3.68 16.80
CA GLY A 113 16.64 -2.59 17.69
C GLY A 113 16.83 -1.23 17.00
N ALA A 114 16.75 -1.13 15.67
CA ALA A 114 16.90 0.14 14.96
C ALA A 114 15.78 1.15 15.30
N PRO A 115 14.48 0.79 15.36
CA PRO A 115 13.43 1.74 15.76
C PRO A 115 13.58 2.23 17.21
N GLY A 116 14.06 1.35 18.11
CA GLY A 116 14.29 1.71 19.51
C GLY A 116 15.49 2.64 19.69
N GLU A 117 16.57 2.39 18.95
CA GLU A 117 17.74 3.28 18.96
C GLU A 117 17.42 4.64 18.36
N LEU A 118 16.73 4.67 17.22
CA LEU A 118 16.29 5.91 16.58
C LEU A 118 15.45 6.75 17.55
N ALA A 119 14.53 6.14 18.30
CA ALA A 119 13.75 6.83 19.33
C ALA A 119 14.62 7.43 20.45
N ASN A 120 15.71 6.76 20.84
CA ASN A 120 16.63 7.26 21.86
C ASN A 120 17.49 8.43 21.34
N ILE A 121 17.99 8.31 20.10
CA ILE A 121 18.75 9.36 19.43
C ILE A 121 17.90 10.62 19.26
N ILE A 122 16.64 10.47 18.82
CA ILE A 122 15.70 11.58 18.68
C ILE A 122 15.50 12.35 19.99
N LYS A 123 15.33 11.63 21.10
CA LYS A 123 15.10 12.25 22.42
C LYS A 123 16.30 13.04 22.92
N THR A 124 17.50 12.64 22.55
CA THR A 124 18.77 13.25 22.99
C THR A 124 19.31 14.27 21.98
N SER A 125 18.69 14.39 20.81
CA SER A 125 19.12 15.31 19.77
C SER A 125 18.99 16.78 20.19
N LYS A 126 20.07 17.53 19.96
CA LYS A 126 20.11 19.00 20.12
C LYS A 126 19.62 19.75 18.88
N HIS A 127 19.41 19.04 17.78
CA HIS A 127 18.99 19.59 16.50
C HIS A 127 17.58 19.12 16.14
N PRO A 128 16.77 19.93 15.45
CA PRO A 128 15.47 19.50 14.93
C PRO A 128 15.60 18.27 14.04
N VAL A 129 14.79 17.25 14.33
CA VAL A 129 14.70 16.03 13.52
C VAL A 129 13.33 15.98 12.86
N ILE A 130 13.29 15.78 11.55
CA ILE A 130 12.06 15.54 10.80
C ILE A 130 12.13 14.13 10.23
N LEU A 131 11.08 13.37 10.48
CA LEU A 131 10.86 12.03 9.96
C LEU A 131 9.69 12.09 9.00
N THR A 132 9.74 11.40 7.88
CA THR A 132 8.60 11.25 6.98
C THR A 132 8.22 9.78 6.88
N ALA A 133 6.92 9.51 6.72
CA ALA A 133 6.45 8.16 6.40
C ALA A 133 5.16 8.22 5.59
N THR A 134 4.93 7.15 4.83
CA THR A 134 3.72 6.97 4.02
C THR A 134 2.76 5.97 4.66
N ASP A 135 3.25 4.80 5.09
CA ASP A 135 2.45 3.79 5.79
C ASP A 135 2.52 3.96 7.31
N GLU A 136 1.36 4.22 7.91
CA GLU A 136 1.24 4.40 9.34
C GLU A 136 1.20 3.11 10.17
N ASN A 137 1.06 1.95 9.53
CA ASN A 137 0.85 0.65 10.18
C ASN A 137 2.15 -0.07 10.53
N THR A 138 3.29 0.44 10.06
CA THR A 138 4.60 -0.13 10.33
C THR A 138 5.00 0.00 11.80
N ASN A 139 5.77 -0.98 12.30
CA ASN A 139 6.22 -0.97 13.69
C ASN A 139 7.15 0.21 14.00
N ALA A 140 7.97 0.61 13.02
CA ALA A 140 8.83 1.78 13.13
C ALA A 140 8.01 3.06 13.33
N VAL A 141 7.01 3.30 12.48
CA VAL A 141 6.12 4.47 12.60
C VAL A 141 5.36 4.46 13.93
N LYS A 142 4.84 3.30 14.37
CA LYS A 142 4.20 3.16 15.69
C LYS A 142 5.13 3.53 16.85
N ALA A 143 6.43 3.22 16.75
CA ALA A 143 7.41 3.63 17.74
C ALA A 143 7.67 5.14 17.67
N MET A 144 7.83 5.71 16.48
CA MET A 144 8.08 7.14 16.27
C MET A 144 6.92 8.02 16.73
N LYS A 145 5.67 7.57 16.56
CA LYS A 145 4.46 8.24 17.08
C LYS A 145 4.52 8.47 18.60
N LYS A 146 5.30 7.70 19.36
CA LYS A 146 5.47 7.86 20.82
C LYS A 146 6.52 8.90 21.22
N CYS A 147 7.44 9.25 20.32
CA CYS A 147 8.58 10.13 20.62
C CYS A 147 8.68 11.38 19.73
N ALA A 148 7.77 11.56 18.77
CA ALA A 148 7.72 12.70 17.86
C ALA A 148 6.32 13.35 17.83
N LYS A 149 6.28 14.65 17.52
CA LYS A 149 5.03 15.37 17.22
C LYS A 149 4.53 14.92 15.85
N VAL A 150 3.33 14.36 15.79
CA VAL A 150 2.76 13.87 14.53
C VAL A 150 2.08 15.01 13.79
N ILE A 151 2.49 15.25 12.55
CA ILE A 151 1.83 16.20 11.64
C ILE A 151 1.33 15.40 10.45
N LYS A 152 0.01 15.46 10.22
CA LYS A 152 -0.63 14.76 9.11
C LYS A 152 -0.69 15.65 7.88
N PHE A 153 -0.18 15.14 6.77
CA PHE A 153 -0.37 15.66 5.43
C PHE A 153 -1.45 14.83 4.76
N GLU A 154 -2.37 15.52 4.11
CA GLU A 154 -3.46 14.93 3.35
C GLU A 154 -3.14 14.98 1.86
N LYS A 155 -3.95 14.26 1.07
CA LYS A 155 -3.95 14.40 -0.39
C LYS A 155 -4.22 15.86 -0.76
N ILE A 156 -3.57 16.33 -1.82
CA ILE A 156 -3.81 17.69 -2.31
C ILE A 156 -5.22 17.72 -2.92
N ASP A 157 -5.98 18.76 -2.61
CA ASP A 157 -7.34 18.90 -3.13
C ASP A 157 -7.34 19.06 -4.65
N PHE A 158 -8.41 18.59 -5.30
CA PHE A 158 -8.50 18.56 -6.76
C PHE A 158 -8.33 19.95 -7.38
N ASP A 159 -8.96 20.97 -6.79
CA ASP A 159 -8.91 22.35 -7.30
C ASP A 159 -7.53 22.99 -7.09
N GLU A 160 -6.90 22.74 -5.95
CA GLU A 160 -5.52 23.17 -5.68
C GLU A 160 -4.51 22.50 -6.63
N LEU A 161 -4.70 21.21 -6.93
CA LEU A 161 -3.87 20.45 -7.86
C LEU A 161 -4.02 20.99 -9.29
N CYS A 162 -5.26 21.26 -9.73
CA CYS A 162 -5.53 21.87 -11.03
C CYS A 162 -4.85 23.24 -11.15
N THR A 163 -4.95 24.07 -10.10
CA THR A 163 -4.33 25.41 -10.07
C THR A 163 -2.81 25.31 -10.21
N ALA A 164 -2.18 24.40 -9.47
CA ALA A 164 -0.73 24.19 -9.54
C ALA A 164 -0.28 23.72 -10.94
N LEU A 165 -1.03 22.82 -11.58
CA LEU A 165 -0.74 22.38 -12.95
C LEU A 165 -0.94 23.50 -13.98
N GLN A 166 -1.99 24.32 -13.83
CA GLN A 166 -2.22 25.48 -14.70
C GLN A 166 -1.07 26.47 -14.65
N ASP A 167 -0.53 26.75 -13.46
CA ASP A 167 0.60 27.67 -13.32
C ASP A 167 1.87 27.13 -13.98
N ILE A 168 2.08 25.82 -13.94
CA ILE A 168 3.17 25.15 -14.68
C ILE A 168 2.96 25.29 -16.19
N CYS A 169 1.74 25.05 -16.69
CA CYS A 169 1.39 25.21 -18.10
C CYS A 169 1.64 26.64 -18.60
N LYS A 170 1.20 27.65 -17.84
CA LYS A 170 1.44 29.08 -18.15
C LYS A 170 2.92 29.41 -18.20
N THR A 171 3.71 28.92 -17.23
CA THR A 171 5.15 29.17 -17.16
C THR A 171 5.92 28.53 -18.33
N LYS A 172 5.38 27.45 -18.90
CA LYS A 172 5.99 26.68 -20.00
C LYS A 172 5.39 26.97 -21.37
N ASP A 173 4.41 27.86 -21.43
CA ASP A 173 3.62 28.14 -22.65
C ASP A 173 3.02 26.86 -23.27
N ILE A 174 2.48 25.98 -22.42
CA ILE A 174 1.84 24.74 -22.84
C ILE A 174 0.36 25.01 -23.12
N LYS A 175 -0.09 24.67 -24.32
CA LYS A 175 -1.49 24.72 -24.69
C LYS A 175 -2.16 23.42 -24.25
N ILE A 176 -3.06 23.49 -23.28
CA ILE A 176 -3.82 22.36 -22.77
C ILE A 176 -5.31 22.70 -22.66
N ASP A 177 -6.17 21.75 -22.99
CA ASP A 177 -7.61 21.86 -22.75
C ASP A 177 -7.91 21.68 -21.25
N ASP A 178 -8.79 22.52 -20.68
CA ASP A 178 -9.22 22.43 -19.28
C ASP A 178 -9.76 21.03 -18.90
N LYS A 179 -10.43 20.35 -19.83
CA LYS A 179 -10.90 18.97 -19.61
C LYS A 179 -9.74 17.98 -19.54
N ALA A 180 -8.72 18.14 -20.38
CA ALA A 180 -7.53 17.30 -20.35
C ALA A 180 -6.76 17.48 -19.04
N LEU A 181 -6.61 18.73 -18.59
CA LEU A 181 -5.98 19.06 -17.31
C LEU A 181 -6.74 18.42 -16.14
N LYS A 182 -8.08 18.51 -16.12
CA LYS A 182 -8.92 17.89 -15.10
C LYS A 182 -8.80 16.36 -15.09
N ILE A 183 -8.61 15.73 -16.25
CA ILE A 183 -8.37 14.28 -16.34
C ILE A 183 -7.02 13.95 -15.69
N ILE A 184 -5.95 14.67 -16.02
CA ILE A 184 -4.62 14.46 -15.42
C ILE A 184 -4.67 14.63 -13.90
N ALA A 185 -5.29 15.71 -13.42
CA ALA A 185 -5.43 15.97 -11.98
C ALA A 185 -6.24 14.87 -11.27
N ARG A 186 -7.29 14.35 -11.91
CA ARG A 186 -8.11 13.26 -11.37
C ARG A 186 -7.31 11.96 -11.29
N ASN A 187 -6.55 11.66 -12.34
CA ASN A 187 -5.74 10.43 -12.43
C ASN A 187 -4.62 10.41 -11.39
N ALA A 188 -4.08 11.57 -11.07
CA ALA A 188 -3.04 11.70 -10.05
C ALA A 188 -3.54 11.52 -8.61
N ASP A 189 -4.86 11.54 -8.35
CA ASP A 189 -5.47 11.26 -7.03
C ASP A 189 -4.80 12.02 -5.85
N GLY A 190 -4.46 13.30 -6.09
CA GLY A 190 -3.81 14.17 -5.10
C GLY A 190 -2.28 14.04 -4.98
N ASP A 191 -1.62 13.24 -5.83
CA ASP A 191 -0.16 13.18 -5.97
C ASP A 191 0.34 14.20 -7.02
N ILE A 192 0.84 15.35 -6.57
CA ILE A 192 1.33 16.40 -7.49
C ILE A 192 2.55 15.97 -8.30
N ARG A 193 3.37 15.04 -7.77
CA ARG A 193 4.56 14.59 -8.47
C ARG A 193 4.16 13.72 -9.65
N ALA A 194 3.21 12.81 -9.46
CA ALA A 194 2.61 12.01 -10.52
C ALA A 194 1.97 12.92 -11.58
N ALA A 195 1.13 13.87 -11.15
CA ALA A 195 0.46 14.81 -12.05
C ALA A 195 1.44 15.60 -12.94
N ILE A 196 2.54 16.11 -12.37
CA ILE A 196 3.57 16.84 -13.12
C ILE A 196 4.30 15.92 -14.10
N ASN A 197 4.55 14.67 -13.73
CA ASN A 197 5.21 13.71 -14.61
C ASN A 197 4.29 13.32 -15.78
N ASP A 198 3.00 13.12 -15.52
CA ASP A 198 2.00 12.84 -16.56
C ASP A 198 1.91 14.02 -17.53
N LEU A 199 1.81 15.24 -17.02
CA LEU A 199 1.83 16.46 -17.83
C LEU A 199 3.13 16.58 -18.65
N GLN A 200 4.28 16.27 -18.06
CA GLN A 200 5.57 16.28 -18.77
C GLN A 200 5.59 15.25 -19.91
N SER A 201 4.95 14.10 -19.72
CA SER A 201 4.93 13.02 -20.72
C SER A 201 4.06 13.34 -21.94
N LEU A 202 2.99 14.12 -21.76
CA LEU A 202 2.12 14.60 -22.86
C LEU A 202 2.69 15.79 -23.63
N ASN A 203 3.75 16.39 -23.12
CA ASN A 203 4.31 17.59 -23.72
C ASN A 203 5.10 17.27 -25.00
N GLU A 204 4.40 17.24 -26.13
CA GLU A 204 4.95 17.34 -27.47
C GLU A 204 4.97 18.81 -27.91
N LYS A 205 6.09 19.28 -28.48
CA LYS A 205 6.24 20.70 -28.88
C LYS A 205 5.11 21.11 -29.83
N ASP A 206 4.54 22.29 -29.57
CA ASP A 206 3.53 22.99 -30.39
C ASP A 206 2.18 22.29 -30.60
N ARG A 207 1.87 21.27 -29.80
CA ARG A 207 0.59 20.55 -29.85
C ARG A 207 -0.33 20.95 -28.70
N LEU A 208 -1.63 21.17 -29.00
CA LEU A 208 -2.67 21.29 -27.98
C LEU A 208 -2.91 19.91 -27.36
N ILE A 209 -2.76 19.79 -26.04
CA ILE A 209 -3.06 18.56 -25.32
C ILE A 209 -4.57 18.40 -25.21
N THR A 210 -5.10 17.33 -25.82
CA THR A 210 -6.54 17.05 -25.87
C THR A 210 -6.98 16.09 -24.74
N PRO A 211 -8.28 15.99 -24.44
CA PRO A 211 -8.79 15.03 -23.46
C PRO A 211 -8.50 13.57 -23.81
N ASP A 212 -8.44 13.23 -25.09
CA ASP A 212 -8.12 11.87 -25.54
C ASP A 212 -6.63 11.55 -25.32
N ASP A 213 -5.74 12.52 -25.47
CA ASP A 213 -4.32 12.37 -25.13
C ASP A 213 -4.15 12.10 -23.62
N ALA A 214 -4.87 12.84 -22.76
CA ALA A 214 -4.87 12.59 -21.33
C ALA A 214 -5.39 11.20 -20.96
N ARG A 215 -6.38 10.68 -21.70
CA ARG A 215 -6.88 9.30 -21.54
C ARG A 215 -5.87 8.24 -21.98
N THR A 216 -4.93 8.54 -22.87
CA THR A 216 -3.91 7.54 -23.24
C THR A 216 -2.95 7.20 -22.10
N ILE A 217 -2.74 8.14 -21.16
CA ILE A 217 -1.99 7.89 -19.92
C ILE A 217 -2.78 7.01 -18.95
N ASP A 218 -4.11 7.20 -18.92
CA ASP A 218 -5.05 6.42 -18.11
C ASP A 218 -4.87 4.91 -18.28
N PHE A 219 -4.65 4.46 -19.53
CA PHE A 219 -4.51 3.04 -19.86
C PHE A 219 -3.22 2.37 -19.34
N ARG A 220 -2.21 3.14 -18.90
CA ARG A 220 -0.96 2.54 -18.39
C ARG A 220 -0.93 2.35 -16.89
N ASN A 221 -1.80 3.01 -16.11
CA ASN A 221 -1.66 3.08 -14.64
C ASN A 221 -2.95 2.89 -13.82
N PHE A 222 -4.13 2.66 -14.41
CA PHE A 222 -5.28 2.28 -13.59
C PHE A 222 -5.23 0.81 -13.22
N GLU A 223 -4.55 0.50 -12.12
CA GLU A 223 -5.00 -0.56 -11.24
C GLU A 223 -6.41 -0.17 -10.75
N ARG A 224 -7.45 -0.67 -11.43
CA ARG A 224 -8.84 -0.45 -10.97
C ARG A 224 -9.00 -1.12 -9.62
N ASN A 225 -9.58 -0.36 -8.67
CA ASN A 225 -9.92 -0.89 -7.36
C ASN A 225 -10.86 -2.08 -7.54
N THR A 226 -10.61 -3.13 -6.76
CA THR A 226 -11.43 -4.34 -6.69
C THR A 226 -12.94 -4.05 -6.70
N LYS A 227 -13.41 -3.05 -5.93
CA LYS A 227 -14.85 -2.73 -5.81
C LYS A 227 -15.45 -2.16 -7.09
N ASP A 228 -14.70 -1.34 -7.82
CA ASP A 228 -15.16 -0.76 -9.08
C ASP A 228 -15.25 -1.83 -10.17
N THR A 229 -14.26 -2.72 -10.22
CA THR A 229 -14.27 -3.90 -11.08
C THR A 229 -15.48 -4.79 -10.80
N LEU A 230 -15.78 -5.09 -9.52
CA LEU A 230 -16.97 -5.87 -9.14
C LEU A 230 -18.26 -5.17 -9.56
N SER A 231 -18.37 -3.86 -9.34
CA SER A 231 -19.53 -3.06 -9.77
C SER A 231 -19.79 -3.21 -11.27
N ILE A 232 -18.74 -3.15 -12.09
CA ILE A 232 -18.85 -3.32 -13.53
C ILE A 232 -19.32 -4.75 -13.86
N ILE A 233 -18.65 -5.78 -13.35
CA ILE A 233 -18.96 -7.19 -13.64
C ILE A 233 -20.41 -7.52 -13.28
N PHE A 234 -20.89 -7.07 -12.11
CA PHE A 234 -22.25 -7.39 -11.66
C PHE A 234 -23.33 -6.55 -12.35
N LYS A 235 -23.02 -5.37 -12.89
CA LYS A 235 -24.01 -4.48 -13.52
C LYS A 235 -24.08 -4.58 -15.04
N THR A 236 -22.95 -4.77 -15.72
CA THR A 236 -22.93 -4.83 -17.19
C THR A 236 -23.37 -6.19 -17.72
N ASN A 237 -23.84 -6.22 -18.97
CA ASN A 237 -24.03 -7.44 -19.78
C ASN A 237 -23.10 -7.46 -20.99
N ASP A 238 -22.28 -6.41 -21.16
CA ASP A 238 -21.33 -6.32 -22.26
C ASP A 238 -20.02 -7.02 -21.91
N CYS A 239 -19.73 -8.09 -22.64
CA CYS A 239 -18.53 -8.89 -22.43
C CYS A 239 -17.22 -8.12 -22.64
N LYS A 240 -17.18 -7.11 -23.52
CA LYS A 240 -15.96 -6.32 -23.72
C LYS A 240 -15.66 -5.50 -22.47
N ILE A 241 -16.68 -4.82 -21.94
CA ILE A 241 -16.56 -3.99 -20.73
C ILE A 241 -16.19 -4.85 -19.51
N SER A 242 -16.85 -6.01 -19.34
CA SER A 242 -16.51 -6.94 -18.24
C SER A 242 -15.08 -7.44 -18.31
N LYS A 243 -14.62 -7.80 -19.51
CA LYS A 243 -13.28 -8.34 -19.70
C LYS A 243 -12.21 -7.28 -19.45
N GLU A 244 -12.39 -6.09 -20.01
CA GLU A 244 -11.51 -4.95 -19.77
C GLU A 244 -11.42 -4.58 -18.29
N ALA A 245 -12.53 -4.68 -17.54
CA ALA A 245 -12.52 -4.43 -16.10
C ALA A 245 -11.67 -5.43 -15.32
N ILE A 246 -11.65 -6.71 -15.70
CA ILE A 246 -10.76 -7.71 -15.09
C ILE A 246 -9.31 -7.49 -15.50
N ASP A 247 -9.05 -7.23 -16.79
CA ASP A 247 -7.70 -7.09 -17.32
C ASP A 247 -6.97 -5.85 -16.75
N THR A 248 -7.72 -4.85 -16.26
CA THR A 248 -7.21 -3.62 -15.60
C THR A 248 -7.31 -3.64 -14.08
N CYS A 249 -7.72 -4.76 -13.46
CA CYS A 249 -7.88 -4.83 -12.01
C CYS A 249 -6.53 -4.93 -11.29
N GLU A 250 -6.41 -4.28 -10.12
CA GLU A 250 -5.23 -4.38 -9.23
C GLU A 250 -4.98 -5.81 -8.73
N LYS A 251 -6.03 -6.63 -8.68
CA LYS A 251 -6.01 -7.99 -8.12
C LYS A 251 -5.80 -9.02 -9.20
N ASP A 252 -5.05 -10.07 -8.86
CA ASP A 252 -4.92 -11.22 -9.72
C ASP A 252 -6.27 -11.94 -9.92
N LEU A 253 -6.33 -12.79 -10.96
CA LEU A 253 -7.54 -13.54 -11.32
C LEU A 253 -8.01 -14.47 -10.19
N ASP A 254 -7.10 -14.97 -9.36
CA ASP A 254 -7.43 -15.89 -8.28
C ASP A 254 -8.14 -15.14 -7.15
N GLU A 255 -7.60 -14.01 -6.71
CA GLU A 255 -8.22 -13.13 -5.71
C GLU A 255 -9.55 -12.59 -6.23
N MET A 256 -9.61 -12.14 -7.49
CA MET A 256 -10.88 -11.69 -8.10
C MET A 256 -11.94 -12.79 -8.14
N SER A 257 -11.55 -14.03 -8.42
CA SER A 257 -12.51 -15.15 -8.40
C SER A 257 -13.15 -15.36 -7.03
N GLU A 258 -12.40 -15.14 -5.94
CA GLU A 258 -12.90 -15.25 -4.57
C GLU A 258 -13.81 -14.05 -4.20
N TRP A 259 -13.45 -12.85 -4.65
CA TRP A 259 -14.30 -11.66 -4.51
C TRP A 259 -15.64 -11.82 -5.20
N ILE A 260 -15.66 -12.30 -6.43
CA ILE A 260 -16.90 -12.52 -7.16
C ILE A 260 -17.70 -13.63 -6.49
N ARG A 261 -17.07 -14.77 -6.13
CA ARG A 261 -17.72 -15.90 -5.47
C ARG A 261 -18.52 -15.48 -4.23
N ASP A 262 -17.90 -14.75 -3.31
CA ASP A 262 -18.53 -14.40 -2.04
C ASP A 262 -19.59 -13.29 -2.18
N ASN A 263 -19.51 -12.47 -3.23
CA ASN A 263 -20.46 -11.37 -3.46
C ASN A 263 -21.59 -11.73 -4.42
N LEU A 264 -21.43 -12.75 -5.27
CA LEU A 264 -22.42 -13.22 -6.24
C LEU A 264 -23.85 -13.39 -5.64
N PRO A 265 -24.06 -14.11 -4.52
CA PRO A 265 -25.41 -14.29 -3.96
C PRO A 265 -26.02 -13.03 -3.34
N ARG A 266 -25.21 -11.99 -3.11
CA ARG A 266 -25.70 -10.68 -2.64
C ARG A 266 -26.10 -9.78 -3.82
N GLN A 267 -25.47 -9.99 -4.97
CA GLN A 267 -25.66 -9.15 -6.15
C GLN A 267 -26.75 -9.69 -7.07
N TYR A 268 -26.89 -11.02 -7.17
CA TYR A 268 -27.95 -11.66 -7.96
C TYR A 268 -29.05 -12.15 -7.03
N GLY A 269 -30.30 -11.83 -7.37
CA GLY A 269 -31.48 -12.20 -6.57
C GLY A 269 -32.12 -13.53 -6.98
N LEU A 270 -32.02 -13.93 -8.25
CA LEU A 270 -32.58 -15.19 -8.74
C LEU A 270 -31.61 -16.36 -8.50
N SER A 271 -32.13 -17.45 -7.96
CA SER A 271 -31.36 -18.67 -7.69
C SER A 271 -30.71 -19.26 -8.95
N GLU A 272 -31.39 -19.15 -10.10
CA GLU A 272 -30.88 -19.61 -11.40
C GLU A 272 -29.68 -18.79 -11.87
N ASP A 273 -29.74 -17.46 -11.75
CA ASP A 273 -28.65 -16.56 -12.10
C ASP A 273 -27.43 -16.78 -11.17
N ILE A 274 -27.69 -16.98 -9.87
CA ILE A 274 -26.65 -17.33 -8.89
C ILE A 274 -25.98 -18.65 -9.27
N ALA A 275 -26.78 -19.68 -9.59
CA ALA A 275 -26.25 -20.97 -10.02
C ALA A 275 -25.45 -20.85 -11.34
N GLY A 276 -25.93 -20.05 -12.28
CA GLY A 276 -25.23 -19.73 -13.53
C GLY A 276 -23.87 -19.09 -13.28
N GLY A 277 -23.81 -18.07 -12.43
CA GLY A 277 -22.56 -17.41 -12.06
C GLY A 277 -21.57 -18.36 -11.37
N TYR A 278 -22.04 -19.21 -10.45
CA TYR A 278 -21.19 -20.23 -9.83
C TYR A 278 -20.71 -21.29 -10.82
N ASN A 279 -21.53 -21.66 -11.82
CA ASN A 279 -21.11 -22.58 -12.86
C ASN A 279 -19.96 -21.99 -13.70
N MET A 280 -20.01 -20.69 -14.01
CA MET A 280 -18.92 -20.00 -14.71
C MET A 280 -17.65 -19.94 -13.85
N LEU A 281 -17.76 -19.62 -12.56
CA LEU A 281 -16.63 -19.65 -11.63
C LEU A 281 -16.05 -21.06 -11.45
N SER A 282 -16.89 -22.09 -11.46
CA SER A 282 -16.45 -23.50 -11.42
C SER A 282 -15.64 -23.86 -12.66
N ARG A 283 -16.10 -23.45 -13.85
CA ARG A 283 -15.36 -23.64 -15.12
C ARG A 283 -14.02 -22.91 -15.11
N ALA A 284 -13.98 -21.69 -14.58
CA ALA A 284 -12.73 -20.95 -14.42
C ALA A 284 -11.73 -21.68 -13.51
N ASP A 285 -12.18 -22.30 -12.41
CA ASP A 285 -11.31 -23.07 -11.50
C ASP A 285 -10.74 -24.34 -12.18
N ILE A 286 -11.48 -24.95 -13.11
CA ILE A 286 -10.95 -26.06 -13.93
C ILE A 286 -9.76 -25.58 -14.78
N PHE A 287 -9.89 -24.44 -15.46
CA PHE A 287 -8.79 -23.87 -16.25
C PHE A 287 -7.61 -23.47 -15.38
N ARG A 288 -7.88 -22.85 -14.22
CA ARG A 288 -6.87 -22.56 -13.20
C ARG A 288 -6.10 -23.81 -12.78
N GLY A 289 -6.81 -24.90 -12.49
CA GLY A 289 -6.20 -26.18 -12.16
C GLY A 289 -5.31 -26.75 -13.27
N ARG A 290 -5.70 -26.58 -14.54
CA ARG A 290 -4.88 -26.98 -15.70
C ARG A 290 -3.63 -26.10 -15.85
N ILE A 291 -3.77 -24.78 -15.70
CA ILE A 291 -2.65 -23.82 -15.73
C ILE A 291 -1.61 -24.22 -14.68
N MET A 292 -2.03 -24.46 -13.43
CA MET A 292 -1.12 -24.79 -12.35
C MET A 292 -0.41 -26.14 -12.55
N ARG A 293 -1.10 -27.15 -13.10
CA ARG A 293 -0.52 -28.48 -13.34
C ARG A 293 0.42 -28.52 -14.55
N GLN A 294 0.06 -27.84 -15.64
CA GLN A 294 0.79 -27.94 -16.91
C GLN A 294 1.71 -26.75 -17.17
N GLN A 295 1.63 -25.70 -16.36
CA GLN A 295 2.33 -24.42 -16.56
C GLN A 295 2.04 -23.79 -17.95
N TYR A 296 0.88 -24.11 -18.53
CA TYR A 296 0.47 -23.60 -19.83
C TYR A 296 -0.44 -22.38 -19.67
N TYR A 297 0.19 -21.21 -19.58
CA TYR A 297 -0.47 -19.93 -19.29
C TYR A 297 -1.44 -19.44 -20.38
N ARG A 298 -1.43 -20.02 -21.59
CA ARG A 298 -2.41 -19.67 -22.63
C ARG A 298 -3.85 -19.97 -22.18
N TYR A 299 -4.04 -20.91 -21.25
CA TYR A 299 -5.36 -21.18 -20.68
C TYR A 299 -5.92 -20.05 -19.82
N MET A 300 -5.09 -19.08 -19.42
CA MET A 300 -5.50 -17.91 -18.65
C MET A 300 -6.52 -17.04 -19.39
N VAL A 301 -6.50 -17.07 -20.73
CA VAL A 301 -7.51 -16.39 -21.56
C VAL A 301 -8.92 -16.92 -21.29
N TYR A 302 -9.07 -18.24 -21.08
CA TYR A 302 -10.36 -18.86 -20.76
C TYR A 302 -10.74 -18.61 -19.31
N GLN A 303 -9.79 -18.68 -18.37
CA GLN A 303 -10.03 -18.34 -16.98
C GLN A 303 -10.54 -16.90 -16.85
N SER A 304 -9.86 -15.91 -17.47
CA SER A 304 -10.28 -14.51 -17.45
C SER A 304 -11.66 -14.33 -18.09
N ALA A 305 -11.93 -14.96 -19.24
CA ALA A 305 -13.22 -14.86 -19.92
C ALA A 305 -14.39 -15.41 -19.09
N ASP A 306 -14.18 -16.53 -18.39
CA ASP A 306 -15.20 -17.16 -17.55
C ASP A 306 -15.51 -16.31 -16.31
N ILE A 307 -14.48 -15.76 -15.67
CA ILE A 307 -14.62 -14.90 -14.48
C ILE A 307 -15.28 -13.56 -14.85
N SER A 308 -14.95 -12.99 -16.02
CA SER A 308 -15.46 -11.69 -16.48
C SER A 308 -16.82 -11.82 -17.19
N CYS A 309 -16.77 -12.02 -18.51
CA CYS A 309 -17.92 -12.11 -19.40
C CYS A 309 -18.87 -13.21 -18.92
N GLY A 310 -18.36 -14.41 -18.63
CA GLY A 310 -19.15 -15.54 -18.18
C GLY A 310 -20.06 -15.20 -17.00
N VAL A 311 -19.52 -14.66 -15.92
CA VAL A 311 -20.32 -14.25 -14.75
C VAL A 311 -21.26 -13.11 -15.11
N SER A 312 -20.79 -12.06 -15.80
CA SER A 312 -21.62 -10.88 -16.11
C SER A 312 -22.84 -11.20 -16.99
N THR A 313 -22.73 -12.19 -17.87
CA THR A 313 -23.81 -12.66 -18.75
C THR A 313 -24.60 -13.83 -18.20
N ALA A 314 -24.20 -14.39 -17.05
CA ALA A 314 -24.92 -15.50 -16.43
C ALA A 314 -26.30 -15.09 -15.88
N LYS A 315 -26.51 -13.79 -15.68
CA LYS A 315 -27.78 -13.23 -15.22
C LYS A 315 -28.76 -13.02 -16.37
N THR A 316 -30.00 -13.37 -16.13
CA THR A 316 -31.11 -13.17 -17.07
C THR A 316 -31.65 -11.73 -17.05
N GLN A 317 -31.46 -11.01 -15.94
CA GLN A 317 -31.92 -9.65 -15.76
C GLN A 317 -30.86 -8.72 -15.14
N LYS A 318 -31.07 -7.41 -15.24
CA LYS A 318 -30.22 -6.42 -14.56
C LYS A 318 -30.69 -6.22 -13.12
N TYR A 319 -29.76 -6.37 -12.18
CA TYR A 319 -30.01 -6.13 -10.76
C TYR A 319 -29.63 -4.69 -10.38
N SER A 320 -30.45 -4.06 -9.54
CA SER A 320 -30.22 -2.71 -9.01
C SER A 320 -29.81 -2.70 -7.54
N ASN A 321 -29.26 -3.81 -7.04
CA ASN A 321 -28.88 -3.95 -5.64
C ASN A 321 -27.85 -2.89 -5.22
N PRO A 322 -27.85 -2.45 -3.94
CA PRO A 322 -26.83 -1.56 -3.41
C PRO A 322 -25.43 -2.14 -3.62
N LEU A 323 -24.47 -1.26 -3.96
CA LEU A 323 -23.06 -1.61 -4.19
C LEU A 323 -22.33 -1.82 -2.84
N GLU A 324 -22.76 -2.80 -2.06
CA GLU A 324 -22.06 -3.21 -0.84
C GLU A 324 -21.32 -4.53 -1.06
N PHE A 325 -19.99 -4.43 -1.17
CA PHE A 325 -19.10 -5.57 -1.37
C PHE A 325 -18.42 -5.98 -0.07
N HIS A 326 -18.47 -7.27 0.21
CA HIS A 326 -17.83 -7.89 1.36
C HIS A 326 -16.50 -8.51 0.95
N PHE A 327 -15.51 -8.39 1.85
CA PHE A 327 -14.23 -9.04 1.68
C PHE A 327 -14.38 -10.58 1.71
N PRO A 328 -13.64 -11.34 0.88
CA PRO A 328 -13.78 -12.79 0.80
C PRO A 328 -13.47 -13.48 2.13
N ALA A 329 -14.44 -14.22 2.64
CA ALA A 329 -14.34 -15.00 3.87
C ALA A 329 -13.23 -16.04 3.76
N LYS A 330 -13.06 -16.69 2.60
CA LYS A 330 -11.99 -17.68 2.39
C LYS A 330 -10.60 -17.06 2.60
N ILE A 331 -10.33 -15.89 2.01
CA ILE A 331 -9.05 -15.20 2.16
C ILE A 331 -8.86 -14.79 3.62
N ALA A 332 -9.90 -14.26 4.27
CA ALA A 332 -9.85 -13.87 5.68
C ALA A 332 -9.55 -15.08 6.59
N ILE A 333 -10.20 -16.22 6.37
CA ILE A 333 -9.98 -17.48 7.11
C ILE A 333 -8.56 -17.99 6.87
N LEU A 334 -8.08 -17.98 5.63
CA LEU A 334 -6.71 -18.38 5.30
C LEU A 334 -5.68 -17.50 6.01
N GLY A 335 -5.91 -16.19 6.07
CA GLY A 335 -5.08 -15.25 6.83
C GLY A 335 -5.09 -15.54 8.33
N ARG A 336 -6.28 -15.60 8.95
CA ARG A 336 -6.44 -15.85 10.40
C ARG A 336 -5.83 -17.18 10.84
N THR A 337 -6.00 -18.23 10.05
CA THR A 337 -5.52 -19.58 10.37
C THR A 337 -4.08 -19.83 9.96
N LYS A 338 -3.37 -18.89 9.31
CA LYS A 338 -2.03 -19.10 8.75
C LYS A 338 -1.03 -19.64 9.79
N PHE A 339 -0.96 -19.02 10.97
CA PHE A 339 -0.04 -19.43 12.04
C PHE A 339 -0.42 -20.79 12.64
N SER A 340 -1.72 -21.00 12.90
CA SER A 340 -2.22 -22.27 13.42
C SER A 340 -1.95 -23.42 12.44
N ARG A 341 -2.23 -23.22 11.15
CA ARG A 341 -1.94 -24.19 10.08
C ARG A 341 -0.45 -24.46 9.91
N ALA A 342 0.41 -23.44 10.08
CA ALA A 342 1.86 -23.62 10.04
C ALA A 342 2.35 -24.47 11.24
N LYS A 343 1.82 -24.21 12.45
CA LYS A 343 2.11 -25.00 13.65
C LYS A 343 1.62 -26.44 13.47
N GLU A 344 0.38 -26.63 13.03
CA GLU A 344 -0.19 -27.95 12.77
C GLU A 344 0.60 -28.71 11.70
N ASN A 345 0.96 -28.07 10.58
CA ASN A 345 1.79 -28.72 9.55
C ASN A 345 3.17 -29.12 10.07
N LYS A 346 3.78 -28.36 10.99
CA LYS A 346 5.02 -28.74 11.66
C LYS A 346 4.81 -30.00 12.50
N ASN A 347 3.78 -30.02 13.35
CA ASN A 347 3.44 -31.20 14.17
C ASN A 347 3.14 -32.43 13.30
N LEU A 348 2.37 -32.28 12.22
CA LEU A 348 2.07 -33.36 11.29
C LEU A 348 3.31 -33.92 10.60
N SER A 349 4.34 -33.09 10.39
CA SER A 349 5.61 -33.56 9.81
C SER A 349 6.35 -34.44 10.82
N LYS A 350 6.45 -34.00 12.09
CA LYS A 350 7.08 -34.78 13.17
C LYS A 350 6.37 -36.11 13.46
N ILE A 351 5.04 -36.08 13.52
CA ILE A 351 4.21 -37.29 13.69
C ILE A 351 4.41 -38.23 12.49
N GLY A 352 4.40 -37.67 11.27
CA GLY A 352 4.62 -38.45 10.05
C GLY A 352 6.00 -39.11 10.00
N GLU A 353 7.05 -38.40 10.40
CA GLU A 353 8.42 -38.92 10.49
C GLU A 353 8.54 -40.04 11.53
N SER A 354 7.99 -39.84 12.72
CA SER A 354 8.07 -40.81 13.83
C SER A 354 7.24 -42.08 13.55
N LEU A 355 6.09 -41.93 12.91
CA LEU A 355 5.18 -43.04 12.58
C LEU A 355 5.39 -43.60 11.16
N HIS A 356 6.41 -43.11 10.43
CA HIS A 356 6.68 -43.47 9.04
C HIS A 356 5.45 -43.40 8.11
N CYS A 357 4.64 -42.35 8.25
CA CYS A 357 3.41 -42.18 7.48
C CYS A 357 3.30 -40.80 6.83
N SER A 358 2.42 -40.69 5.82
CA SER A 358 2.17 -39.40 5.17
C SER A 358 1.48 -38.40 6.11
N LYS A 359 1.67 -37.09 5.87
CA LYS A 359 0.97 -36.03 6.63
C LYS A 359 -0.55 -36.16 6.61
N LYS A 360 -1.12 -36.74 5.54
CA LYS A 360 -2.56 -37.00 5.41
C LYS A 360 -3.02 -38.06 6.42
N VAL A 361 -2.24 -39.12 6.59
CA VAL A 361 -2.51 -40.18 7.58
C VAL A 361 -2.24 -39.65 8.99
N ALA A 362 -1.11 -38.94 9.20
CA ALA A 362 -0.78 -38.31 10.48
C ALA A 362 -1.90 -37.40 11.02
N ARG A 363 -2.60 -36.68 10.13
CA ARG A 363 -3.71 -35.78 10.50
C ARG A 363 -4.90 -36.51 11.13
N GLN A 364 -5.10 -37.79 10.81
CA GLN A 364 -6.17 -38.59 11.39
C GLN A 364 -5.97 -38.84 12.90
N TYR A 365 -4.73 -38.77 13.39
CA TYR A 365 -4.43 -38.95 14.83
C TYR A 365 -4.62 -37.68 15.66
N ILE A 366 -4.71 -36.49 15.04
CA ILE A 366 -4.82 -35.21 15.76
C ILE A 366 -6.04 -35.15 16.70
N PRO A 367 -7.27 -35.57 16.29
CA PRO A 367 -8.41 -35.60 17.20
C PRO A 367 -8.21 -36.52 18.40
N MET A 368 -7.55 -37.68 18.20
CA MET A 368 -7.23 -38.61 19.29
C MET A 368 -6.23 -38.00 20.27
N LEU A 369 -5.16 -37.38 19.77
CA LEU A 369 -4.16 -36.70 20.61
C LEU A 369 -4.77 -35.55 21.43
N LYS A 370 -5.70 -34.78 20.83
CA LYS A 370 -6.46 -33.74 21.55
C LYS A 370 -7.35 -34.32 22.65
N LYS A 371 -7.99 -35.46 22.40
CA LYS A 371 -8.79 -36.17 23.40
C LYS A 371 -7.94 -36.71 24.55
N ILE A 372 -6.79 -37.31 24.25
CA ILE A 372 -5.82 -37.78 25.26
C ILE A 372 -5.32 -36.60 26.10
N LYS A 373 -5.06 -35.44 25.48
CA LYS A 373 -4.67 -34.22 26.22
C LYS A 373 -5.73 -33.79 27.24
N SER A 374 -7.02 -33.90 26.92
CA SER A 374 -8.11 -33.53 27.84
C SER A 374 -8.37 -34.58 28.93
N GLU A 375 -8.23 -35.87 28.62
CA GLU A 375 -8.61 -36.97 29.53
C GLU A 375 -7.42 -37.47 30.38
N SER A 376 -6.18 -37.36 29.89
CA SER A 376 -4.98 -37.86 30.56
C SER A 376 -3.75 -37.00 30.23
N PRO A 377 -3.58 -35.85 30.90
CA PRO A 377 -2.50 -34.90 30.64
C PRO A 377 -1.09 -35.50 30.75
N GLU A 378 -0.87 -36.42 31.69
CA GLU A 378 0.42 -37.08 31.89
C GLU A 378 0.82 -37.98 30.71
N THR A 379 -0.14 -38.75 30.18
CA THR A 379 0.06 -39.59 29.00
C THR A 379 0.33 -38.73 27.77
N TYR A 380 -0.39 -37.62 27.63
CA TYR A 380 -0.11 -36.66 26.56
C TYR A 380 1.29 -36.04 26.70
N ALA A 381 1.75 -35.71 27.90
CA ALA A 381 3.08 -35.14 28.11
C ALA A 381 4.19 -36.06 27.57
N LYS A 382 4.13 -37.36 27.91
CA LYS A 382 5.08 -38.37 27.41
C LYS A 382 5.06 -38.48 25.88
N ILE A 383 3.87 -38.54 25.29
CA ILE A 383 3.71 -38.62 23.82
C ILE A 383 4.20 -37.34 23.15
N SER A 384 3.94 -36.18 23.76
CA SER A 384 4.33 -34.87 23.22
C SER A 384 5.84 -34.64 23.29
N GLU A 385 6.51 -35.18 24.30
CA GLU A 385 7.96 -35.15 24.44
C GLU A 385 8.62 -36.06 23.40
N GLU A 386 8.16 -37.30 23.27
CA GLU A 386 8.69 -38.27 22.30
C GLU A 386 8.53 -37.80 20.85
N LEU A 387 7.36 -37.24 20.51
CA LEU A 387 7.07 -36.74 19.15
C LEU A 387 7.50 -35.28 18.96
N GLU A 388 8.02 -34.63 20.00
CA GLU A 388 8.34 -33.20 20.07
C GLU A 388 7.23 -32.27 19.50
N ILE A 389 5.97 -32.54 19.82
CA ILE A 389 4.81 -31.80 19.30
C ILE A 389 4.11 -30.98 20.38
N GLU A 390 3.44 -29.90 19.95
CA GLU A 390 2.62 -29.09 20.85
C GLU A 390 1.28 -28.77 20.18
N LEU A 391 0.20 -29.42 20.64
CA LEU A 391 -1.16 -29.37 20.07
C LEU A 391 -2.15 -28.52 20.85
#